data_AF-A0A5K0X7W8-F1
#
_entry.id   AF-A0A5K0X7W8-F1
#
_cell.length_a   1.000
_cell.length_b   1.000
_cell.length_c   1.000
_cell.angle_alpha   90.00
_cell.angle_beta   90.00
_cell.angle_gamma   90.00
#
_symmetry.space_group_name_H-M   'P 1'
#
loop_
_entity.id
_entity.type
_entity.pdbx_description
1 polymer ?
#
loop_
_entity_poly.entity_id
_entity_poly.type
_entity_poly.pdbx_seq_one_letter_code
_entity_poly.pdbx_strand_id
1 'polypeptide(L)' 'VAEDFIKSISGKKSEKQKVIVSSHNFEHTPPVEELTDIAAKVQATGADIVKVVTAAKDITDVSRLFRVLAHCQ' A
#
# COMPACT_ATOMS: atom_id res chain seq x y z
N VAL A 1 13.24 -5.42 0.32
CA VAL A 1 13.30 -4.41 1.40
C VAL A 1 12.17 -4.56 2.42
N ALA A 2 10.90 -4.26 2.09
CA ALA A 2 9.81 -4.32 3.08
C ALA A 2 9.57 -5.75 3.61
N GLU A 3 9.56 -6.74 2.72
CA GLU A 3 9.48 -8.15 3.09
C GLU A 3 10.64 -8.58 3.99
N ASP A 4 11.87 -8.20 3.65
CA ASP A 4 13.05 -8.51 4.46
C ASP A 4 12.98 -7.89 5.86
N PHE A 5 12.50 -6.64 5.93
CA PHE A 5 12.28 -5.95 7.20
C PHE A 5 11.24 -6.69 8.05
N ILE A 6 10.08 -7.04 7.49
CA ILE A 6 9.03 -7.78 8.20
C ILE A 6 9.55 -9.13 8.69
N LYS A 7 10.26 -9.88 7.84
CA LYS A 7 10.92 -11.14 8.24
C LYS A 7 11.86 -10.93 9.43
N SER A 8 12.65 -9.86 9.44
CA SER A 8 13.61 -9.56 10.51
C SER A 8 12.97 -9.25 11.88
N ILE A 9 11.70 -8.82 11.89
CA ILE A 9 10.97 -8.46 13.12
C ILE A 9 9.87 -9.46 13.51
N SER A 10 9.51 -10.41 12.64
CA SER A 10 8.37 -11.32 12.80
C SER A 10 8.32 -12.04 14.16
N GLY A 11 9.45 -12.54 14.66
CA GLY A 11 9.54 -13.21 15.97
C GLY A 11 9.81 -12.30 17.17
N LYS A 12 9.97 -10.98 16.96
CA LYS A 12 10.29 -9.98 18.00
C LYS A 12 9.12 -9.05 18.29
N LYS A 13 8.07 -9.13 17.50
CA LYS A 13 6.97 -8.20 17.49
C LYS A 13 5.93 -8.59 18.54
N SER A 14 5.53 -7.64 19.38
CA SER A 14 4.37 -7.83 20.25
C SER A 14 3.08 -7.77 19.43
N GLU A 15 2.01 -8.43 19.88
CA GLU A 15 0.70 -8.41 19.20
C GLU A 15 0.12 -6.99 19.02
N LYS A 16 0.47 -6.07 19.93
CA LYS A 16 0.04 -4.67 19.91
C LYS A 16 0.79 -3.81 18.90
N GLN A 17 1.94 -4.27 18.42
CA GLN A 17 2.70 -3.55 17.41
C GLN A 17 2.15 -3.91 16.03
N LYS A 18 1.83 -2.89 15.23
CA LYS A 18 1.36 -3.01 13.84
C LYS A 18 2.36 -2.35 12.90
N VAL A 19 2.49 -2.90 11.69
CA VAL A 19 3.43 -2.44 10.67
C VAL A 19 2.64 -1.91 9.49
N ILE A 20 2.94 -0.67 9.13
CA ILE A 20 2.47 -0.04 7.91
C ILE A 20 3.56 -0.22 6.88
N VAL A 21 3.23 -0.81 5.72
CA VAL A 21 4.10 -0.76 4.56
C VAL A 21 3.49 0.19 3.55
N SER A 22 4.31 1.10 3.05
CA SER A 22 3.86 2.22 2.22
C SER A 22 4.58 2.28 0.89
N SER A 23 3.81 2.45 -0.19
CA SER A 23 4.31 2.81 -1.52
C SER A 23 4.00 4.27 -1.83
N HIS A 24 4.96 4.98 -2.45
CA HIS A 24 4.82 6.40 -2.78
C HIS A 24 5.15 6.65 -4.25
N ASN A 25 4.24 7.30 -4.96
CA ASN A 25 4.46 7.84 -6.30
C ASN A 25 4.19 9.35 -6.26
N PHE A 26 5.25 10.14 -6.09
CA PHE A 26 5.13 11.59 -6.02
C PHE A 26 4.95 12.27 -7.38
N GLU A 27 4.97 11.50 -8.46
CA GLU A 27 4.88 12.04 -9.81
C GLU A 27 3.43 12.06 -10.32
N HIS A 28 2.67 10.98 -10.14
CA HIS A 28 1.29 10.86 -10.63
C HIS A 28 0.48 9.80 -9.89
N THR A 29 -0.82 9.71 -10.21
CA THR A 29 -1.71 8.63 -9.75
C THR A 29 -1.88 7.61 -10.87
N PRO A 30 -1.33 6.39 -10.73
CA PRO A 30 -1.43 5.35 -11.76
C PRO A 30 -2.87 4.92 -12.07
N PRO A 31 -3.07 4.12 -13.14
CA PRO A 31 -4.32 3.41 -13.39
C PRO A 31 -4.75 2.52 -12.22
N VAL A 32 -6.04 2.16 -12.19
CA VAL A 32 -6.63 1.37 -11.10
C VAL A 32 -5.95 0.02 -10.96
N GLU A 33 -5.65 -0.64 -12.08
CA GLU A 33 -5.00 -1.96 -12.13
C GLU A 33 -3.63 -1.92 -11.45
N GLU A 34 -2.84 -0.89 -11.75
CA GLU A 34 -1.51 -0.71 -11.15
C GLU A 34 -1.60 -0.37 -9.65
N LEU A 35 -2.57 0.47 -9.26
CA LEU A 35 -2.83 0.76 -7.84
C LEU A 35 -3.23 -0.50 -7.06
N THR A 36 -4.07 -1.36 -7.66
CA THR A 36 -4.47 -2.65 -7.08
C THR A 36 -3.27 -3.59 -6.97
N ASP A 37 -2.42 -3.68 -7.99
CA ASP A 37 -1.19 -4.48 -7.96
C ASP A 37 -0.21 -3.98 -6.88
N ILE A 38 -0.08 -2.66 -6.72
CA ILE A 38 0.73 -2.07 -5.65
C ILE A 38 0.17 -2.48 -4.29
N ALA A 39 -1.15 -2.34 -4.08
CA ALA A 39 -1.79 -2.73 -2.83
C ALA A 39 -1.58 -4.23 -2.52
N ALA A 40 -1.76 -5.10 -3.51
CA ALA A 40 -1.55 -6.54 -3.38
C ALA A 40 -0.09 -6.88 -3.05
N LYS A 41 0.88 -6.23 -3.70
CA LYS A 41 2.31 -6.42 -3.40
C LYS A 41 2.65 -5.97 -1.97
N VAL A 42 2.09 -4.86 -1.51
CA VAL A 42 2.28 -4.37 -0.14
C VAL A 42 1.66 -5.35 0.87
N GLN A 43 0.44 -5.82 0.62
CA GLN A 43 -0.22 -6.83 1.45
C GLN A 43 0.60 -8.12 1.54
N ALA A 44 1.13 -8.60 0.41
CA ALA A 44 1.94 -9.81 0.33
C ALA A 44 3.24 -9.76 1.15
N THR A 45 3.72 -8.57 1.55
CA THR A 45 4.86 -8.45 2.46
C THR A 45 4.56 -8.90 3.90
N GLY A 46 3.28 -9.07 4.25
CA GLY A 46 2.83 -9.33 5.63
C GLY A 46 2.56 -8.05 6.42
N ALA A 47 2.27 -6.94 5.74
CA ALA A 47 1.92 -5.68 6.39
C ALA A 47 0.57 -5.79 7.11
N ASP A 48 0.45 -5.17 8.30
CA ASP A 48 -0.86 -5.05 8.96
C ASP A 48 -1.73 -3.98 8.30
N ILE A 49 -1.09 -2.94 7.73
CA ILE A 49 -1.77 -1.82 7.08
C ILE A 49 -1.04 -1.51 5.76
N VAL A 50 -1.80 -1.52 4.67
CA VAL A 50 -1.37 -1.06 3.35
C VAL A 50 -1.52 0.46 3.28
N LYS A 51 -0.46 1.15 2.84
CA LYS A 51 -0.51 2.59 2.54
C LYS A 51 -0.05 2.85 1.12
N VAL A 52 -0.88 3.52 0.33
CA VAL A 52 -0.52 3.98 -1.01
C VAL A 52 -0.66 5.49 -1.05
N VAL A 53 0.37 6.17 -1.51
CA VAL A 53 0.40 7.64 -1.65
C VAL A 53 0.74 7.97 -3.09
N THR A 54 -0.10 8.75 -3.73
CA THR A 54 0.11 9.22 -5.10
C THR A 54 -0.08 10.73 -5.21
N ALA A 55 0.47 11.34 -6.26
CA ALA A 55 0.19 12.74 -6.60
C ALA A 55 -0.92 12.80 -7.66
N ALA A 56 -2.04 13.45 -7.34
CA ALA A 56 -3.08 13.72 -8.34
C ALA A 56 -2.64 14.89 -9.24
N LYS A 57 -2.74 14.71 -10.56
CA LYS A 57 -2.54 15.79 -11.55
C LYS A 57 -3.87 16.36 -12.04
N ASP A 58 -4.94 15.58 -11.92
CA ASP A 58 -6.31 15.99 -12.21
C ASP A 58 -7.25 15.51 -11.10
N ILE A 59 -8.36 16.22 -10.87
CA ILE A 59 -9.33 15.84 -9.84
C ILE A 59 -9.92 14.43 -10.07
N THR A 60 -10.00 14.00 -11.34
CA THR A 60 -10.48 12.67 -11.71
C THR A 60 -9.54 11.55 -11.28
N ASP A 61 -8.26 11.82 -11.03
CA ASP A 61 -7.30 10.83 -10.54
C ASP A 61 -7.72 10.26 -9.17
N VAL A 62 -8.37 11.08 -8.34
CA VAL A 62 -8.86 10.68 -7.01
C VAL A 62 -9.89 9.55 -7.11
N SER A 63 -10.68 9.51 -8.19
CA SER A 63 -11.66 8.43 -8.41
C SER A 63 -10.99 7.05 -8.52
N ARG A 64 -9.76 6.98 -9.03
CA ARG A 64 -9.00 5.72 -9.12
C ARG A 64 -8.66 5.20 -7.73
N LEU A 65 -8.22 6.07 -6.83
CA LEU A 65 -7.97 5.71 -5.42
C LEU A 65 -9.25 5.25 -4.71
N PHE A 66 -10.39 5.93 -4.91
CA PHE A 66 -11.66 5.50 -4.32
C PHE A 66 -12.11 4.13 -4.83
N ARG A 67 -11.91 3.85 -6.12
CA ARG A 67 -12.23 2.53 -6.70
C ARG A 67 -11.36 1.43 -6.10
N VAL A 68 -10.08 1.70 -5.88
CA VAL A 68 -9.17 0.75 -5.20
C VAL A 68 -9.62 0.55 -3.75
N LEU A 69 -9.88 1.64 -2.99
CA LEU A 69 -10.35 1.57 -1.61
C LEU A 69 -11.66 0.79 -1.45
N ALA A 70 -12.58 0.89 -2.43
CA ALA A 70 -13.85 0.17 -2.40
C ALA A 70 -13.72 -1.34 -2.69
N HIS A 71 -12.59 -1.78 -3.28
CA HIS A 71 -12.42 -3.16 -3.78
C HIS A 71 -11.20 -3.89 -3.19
N CYS A 72 -10.36 -3.23 -2.40
CA CYS A 72 -9.29 -3.89 -1.64
C CYS A 72 -9.86 -4.52 -0.35
N GLN A 73 -9.66 -5.83 -0.19
CA GLN A 73 -9.92 -6.59 1.05
C GLN A 73 -8.66 -7.30 1.54
#